data_AF-A0A830F668-F1
#
_entry.id   AF-A0A830F668-F1
#
_cell.length_a   1.000
_cell.length_b   1.000
_cell.length_c   1.000
_cell.angle_alpha   90.00
_cell.angle_beta   90.00
_cell.angle_gamma   90.00
#
_symmetry.space_group_name_H-M   'P 1'
#
loop_
_entity.id
_entity.type
_entity.pdbx_description
1 polymer ?
#
loop_
_entity_poly.entity_id
_entity_poly.type
_entity_poly.pdbx_seq_one_letter_code
_entity_poly.pdbx_strand_id
1 'polypeptide(L)'
;MSYEAIGQQVADQANWTAFANEEVRPVAEPARTLIQLRNRLTPPEPAETTLSDAVDEEPRIRPFFLGGLTKEGDIPDGSLAELTKRYLGVVLNDPNRWVNAEREGLTGDDYVAVTTTETELSSFVQTVDEQLTAILQQLDEAPPVVDNRVETVLDEPESVADVIQRLLSGVLQLTANTCPFTFFAHTTQAVTARYLTKAYPPLQGEIHDVAGSLGLQKRFVPKLADDEQDAAYTIWGRTEDDVLDRLSRLNQAVWTTFSDETTRSTLSPFFAKVPNPQEDFTRQVEAELTAENWTYPDYLPECAHPDRVPTRSASSTNDSRYRQDIDLTKAFIVEDGTITAQEVITAVNTSSVVHRRQEFDEPVSLLRYLDEVMPGVFLGAYTFETVGHQARNTPTTGVRVYHA
;
A
#
# COMPACT_ATOMS: atom_id res chain seq x y z
N MET A 1 8.01 -15.96 -11.90
CA MET A 1 6.80 -16.66 -12.41
C MET A 1 6.65 -16.31 -13.88
N SER A 2 6.05 -17.17 -14.73
CA SER A 2 5.81 -16.80 -16.13
C SER A 2 4.60 -15.87 -16.22
N TYR A 3 4.69 -14.77 -16.98
CA TYR A 3 3.56 -13.86 -17.18
C TYR A 3 2.37 -14.55 -17.83
N GLU A 4 2.61 -15.50 -18.75
CA GLU A 4 1.52 -16.30 -19.33
C GLU A 4 0.73 -17.06 -18.26
N ALA A 5 1.40 -17.64 -17.26
CA ALA A 5 0.74 -18.37 -16.17
C ALA A 5 -0.05 -17.42 -15.25
N ILE A 6 0.45 -16.20 -15.01
CA ILE A 6 -0.29 -15.17 -14.27
C ILE A 6 -1.54 -14.78 -15.08
N GLY A 7 -1.39 -14.54 -16.38
CA GLY A 7 -2.51 -14.23 -17.28
C GLY A 7 -3.60 -15.29 -17.24
N GLN A 8 -3.24 -16.58 -17.24
CA GLN A 8 -4.20 -17.69 -17.13
C GLN A 8 -4.94 -17.68 -15.79
N GLN A 9 -4.24 -17.35 -14.70
CA GLN A 9 -4.87 -17.28 -13.38
C GLN A 9 -5.86 -16.14 -13.31
N VAL A 10 -5.47 -14.92 -13.70
CA VAL A 10 -6.29 -13.72 -13.52
C VAL A 10 -7.45 -13.59 -14.51
N ALA A 11 -7.42 -14.31 -15.63
CA ALA A 11 -8.51 -14.31 -16.61
C ALA A 11 -9.75 -15.09 -16.13
N ASP A 12 -9.59 -16.07 -15.23
CA ASP A 12 -10.67 -16.95 -14.79
C ASP A 12 -11.25 -16.51 -13.44
N GLN A 13 -12.54 -16.21 -13.42
CA GLN A 13 -13.29 -15.84 -12.21
C GLN A 13 -13.17 -16.89 -11.10
N ALA A 14 -13.10 -18.18 -11.44
CA ALA A 14 -12.97 -19.26 -10.45
C ALA A 14 -11.65 -19.17 -9.66
N ASN A 15 -10.59 -18.69 -10.30
CA ASN A 15 -9.30 -18.50 -9.64
C ASN A 15 -9.34 -17.30 -8.68
N TRP A 16 -10.12 -16.26 -8.98
CA TRP A 16 -10.35 -15.15 -8.04
C TRP A 16 -11.13 -15.59 -6.81
N THR A 17 -12.14 -16.44 -6.98
CA THR A 17 -12.86 -17.08 -5.87
C THR A 17 -11.94 -17.97 -5.03
N ALA A 18 -11.05 -18.74 -5.67
CA ALA A 18 -10.05 -19.55 -4.96
C ALA A 18 -9.07 -18.65 -4.19
N PHE A 19 -8.51 -17.62 -4.83
CA PHE A 19 -7.63 -16.62 -4.22
C PHE A 19 -8.29 -15.96 -2.99
N ALA A 20 -9.55 -15.55 -3.12
CA ALA A 20 -10.32 -14.95 -2.03
C ALA A 20 -10.40 -15.88 -0.80
N ASN A 21 -10.66 -17.16 -1.02
CA ASN A 21 -10.90 -18.11 0.06
C ASN A 21 -9.63 -18.78 0.62
N GLU A 22 -8.61 -18.99 -0.22
CA GLU A 22 -7.40 -19.73 0.12
C GLU A 22 -6.22 -18.84 0.50
N GLU A 23 -6.19 -17.58 0.03
CA GLU A 23 -5.09 -16.65 0.30
C GLU A 23 -5.56 -15.41 1.06
N VAL A 24 -6.61 -14.71 0.60
CA VAL A 24 -7.09 -13.47 1.24
C VAL A 24 -7.72 -13.73 2.61
N ARG A 25 -8.71 -14.63 2.68
CA ARG A 25 -9.44 -14.93 3.92
C ARG A 25 -8.52 -15.39 5.06
N PRO A 26 -7.55 -16.31 4.86
CA PRO A 26 -6.64 -16.73 5.93
C PRO A 26 -5.77 -15.61 6.51
N VAL A 27 -5.57 -14.51 5.78
CA VAL A 27 -4.85 -13.31 6.27
C VAL A 27 -5.82 -12.30 6.90
N ALA A 28 -7.01 -12.15 6.35
CA ALA A 28 -8.06 -11.28 6.88
C ALA A 28 -8.50 -11.72 8.29
N GLU A 29 -8.61 -13.03 8.53
CA GLU A 29 -9.04 -13.56 9.83
C GLU A 29 -8.10 -13.18 10.99
N PRO A 30 -6.77 -13.38 10.94
CA PRO A 30 -5.86 -12.85 11.95
C PRO A 30 -6.00 -11.33 12.19
N ALA A 31 -6.11 -10.53 11.11
CA ALA A 31 -6.25 -9.08 11.23
C ALA A 31 -7.51 -8.71 12.01
N ARG A 32 -8.65 -9.28 11.60
CA ARG A 32 -9.95 -9.12 12.26
C ARG A 32 -9.92 -9.58 13.71
N THR A 33 -9.24 -10.71 13.99
CA THR A 33 -9.09 -11.25 15.35
C THR A 33 -8.37 -10.25 16.25
N LEU A 34 -7.28 -9.64 15.79
CA LEU A 34 -6.52 -8.65 16.57
C LEU A 34 -7.30 -7.36 16.80
N ILE A 35 -8.06 -6.89 15.80
CA ILE A 35 -8.93 -5.71 15.95
C ILE A 35 -10.01 -5.97 17.00
N GLN A 36 -10.71 -7.10 16.89
CA GLN A 36 -11.76 -7.45 17.85
C GLN A 36 -11.20 -7.70 19.25
N LEU A 37 -10.04 -8.35 19.36
CA LEU A 37 -9.35 -8.51 20.63
C LEU A 37 -9.01 -7.15 21.25
N ARG A 38 -8.41 -6.23 20.49
CA ARG A 38 -8.16 -4.86 20.96
C ARG A 38 -9.42 -4.19 21.48
N ASN A 39 -10.54 -4.32 20.76
CA ASN A 39 -11.82 -3.77 21.18
C ASN A 39 -12.34 -4.40 22.48
N ARG A 40 -12.13 -5.70 22.71
CA ARG A 40 -12.46 -6.37 23.98
C ARG A 40 -11.56 -5.95 25.13
N LEU A 41 -10.29 -5.64 24.86
CA LEU A 41 -9.34 -5.14 25.85
C LEU A 41 -9.54 -3.65 26.18
N THR A 42 -10.28 -2.92 25.35
CA THR A 42 -10.47 -1.47 25.48
C THR A 42 -11.81 -1.17 26.16
N PRO A 43 -11.81 -0.60 27.37
CA PRO A 43 -13.06 -0.19 28.01
C PRO A 43 -13.69 1.02 27.30
N PRO A 44 -14.98 1.31 27.54
CA PRO A 44 -15.68 2.45 26.94
C PRO A 44 -15.06 3.82 27.25
N GLU A 45 -14.51 3.99 28.45
CA GLU A 45 -13.85 5.22 28.92
C GLU A 45 -12.40 4.92 29.33
N PRO A 46 -11.46 4.77 28.36
CA PRO A 46 -10.05 4.56 28.66
C PRO A 46 -9.46 5.70 29.49
N ALA A 47 -8.48 5.38 30.33
CA ALA A 47 -7.87 6.23 31.37
C ALA A 47 -8.77 6.58 32.56
N GLU A 48 -10.09 6.39 32.45
CA GLU A 48 -11.05 6.60 33.54
C GLU A 48 -11.54 5.27 34.15
N THR A 49 -11.61 4.22 33.33
CA THR A 49 -11.99 2.86 33.77
C THR A 49 -10.81 2.17 34.45
N THR A 50 -11.01 1.72 35.70
CA THR A 50 -9.97 0.98 36.43
C THR A 50 -9.77 -0.41 35.85
N LEU A 51 -8.62 -1.05 36.13
CA LEU A 51 -8.43 -2.45 35.77
C LEU A 51 -9.47 -3.34 36.48
N SER A 52 -9.82 -3.00 37.72
CA SER A 52 -10.85 -3.69 38.50
C SER A 52 -12.20 -3.73 37.75
N ASP A 53 -12.69 -2.55 37.32
CA ASP A 53 -13.95 -2.44 36.58
C ASP A 53 -13.91 -3.24 35.27
N ALA A 54 -12.80 -3.17 34.53
CA ALA A 54 -12.65 -3.89 33.27
C ALA A 54 -12.60 -5.43 33.47
N VAL A 55 -11.95 -5.88 34.54
CA VAL A 55 -11.85 -7.31 34.89
C VAL A 55 -13.17 -7.84 35.46
N ASP A 56 -13.97 -7.01 36.13
CA ASP A 56 -15.31 -7.39 36.58
C ASP A 56 -16.25 -7.69 35.39
N GLU A 57 -16.09 -6.98 34.27
CA GLU A 57 -16.85 -7.24 33.03
C GLU A 57 -16.31 -8.45 32.26
N GLU A 58 -15.00 -8.58 32.11
CA GLU A 58 -14.36 -9.69 31.40
C GLU A 58 -13.07 -10.13 32.13
N PRO A 59 -13.13 -11.11 33.04
CA PRO A 59 -11.98 -11.50 33.86
C PRO A 59 -10.78 -12.00 33.05
N ARG A 60 -11.02 -12.52 31.84
CA ARG A 60 -10.01 -13.09 30.96
C ARG A 60 -9.06 -12.06 30.35
N ILE A 61 -9.37 -10.75 30.42
CA ILE A 61 -8.46 -9.70 29.91
C ILE A 61 -7.26 -9.46 30.83
N ARG A 62 -7.35 -9.82 32.12
CA ARG A 62 -6.34 -9.48 33.14
C ARG A 62 -4.91 -9.89 32.75
N PRO A 63 -4.66 -11.07 32.17
CA PRO A 63 -3.32 -11.48 31.74
C PRO A 63 -2.70 -10.55 30.69
N PHE A 64 -3.47 -9.92 29.82
CA PHE A 64 -2.96 -9.00 28.79
C PHE A 64 -2.32 -7.73 29.38
N PHE A 65 -2.68 -7.39 30.63
CA PHE A 65 -2.17 -6.19 31.31
C PHE A 65 -1.03 -6.49 32.29
N LEU A 66 -1.07 -7.66 32.93
CA LEU A 66 -0.16 -8.02 34.03
C LEU A 66 0.80 -9.16 33.66
N GLY A 67 0.61 -9.80 32.50
CA GLY A 67 1.41 -10.94 32.05
C GLY A 67 2.88 -10.56 31.89
N GLY A 68 3.71 -11.08 32.79
CA GLY A 68 5.16 -10.83 32.85
C GLY A 68 5.59 -9.64 33.72
N LEU A 69 4.66 -8.91 34.33
CA LEU A 69 4.96 -7.83 35.27
C LEU A 69 5.85 -8.32 36.42
N THR A 70 6.99 -7.66 36.64
CA THR A 70 7.92 -8.04 37.71
C THR A 70 7.48 -7.51 39.07
N LYS A 71 8.13 -7.97 40.13
CA LYS A 71 7.88 -7.48 41.49
C LYS A 71 8.31 -6.03 41.67
N GLU A 72 9.13 -5.51 40.78
CA GLU A 72 9.64 -4.15 40.75
C GLU A 72 8.73 -3.21 39.95
N GLY A 73 7.75 -3.76 39.21
CA GLY A 73 6.85 -3.02 38.33
C GLY A 73 7.35 -2.85 36.90
N ASP A 74 8.46 -3.53 36.57
CA ASP A 74 8.98 -3.56 35.20
C ASP A 74 8.16 -4.54 34.34
N ILE A 75 8.03 -4.21 33.06
CA ILE A 75 7.43 -5.09 32.05
C ILE A 75 8.56 -5.54 31.11
N PRO A 76 9.04 -6.80 31.21
CA PRO A 76 10.14 -7.30 30.39
C PRO A 76 9.78 -7.38 28.91
N ASP A 77 10.77 -7.21 28.05
CA ASP A 77 10.64 -7.46 26.62
C ASP A 77 10.16 -8.90 26.35
N GLY A 78 9.20 -9.04 25.44
CA GLY A 78 8.61 -10.34 25.07
C GLY A 78 7.58 -10.87 26.06
N SER A 79 7.28 -10.14 27.14
CA SER A 79 6.13 -10.46 28.00
C SER A 79 4.80 -10.17 27.31
N LEU A 80 3.73 -10.85 27.72
CA LEU A 80 2.38 -10.65 27.18
C LEU A 80 1.90 -9.19 27.33
N ALA A 81 2.21 -8.52 28.45
CA ALA A 81 1.86 -7.11 28.64
C ALA A 81 2.62 -6.18 27.68
N GLU A 82 3.90 -6.46 27.41
CA GLU A 82 4.66 -5.69 26.40
C GLU A 82 4.15 -5.95 24.99
N LEU A 83 3.82 -7.20 24.64
CA LEU A 83 3.19 -7.52 23.35
C LEU A 83 1.88 -6.75 23.18
N THR A 84 1.01 -6.77 24.19
CA THR A 84 -0.29 -6.09 24.16
C THR A 84 -0.12 -4.58 23.97
N LYS A 85 0.77 -3.96 24.74
CA LYS A 85 1.11 -2.54 24.62
C LYS A 85 1.68 -2.21 23.24
N ARG A 86 2.67 -2.96 22.78
CA ARG A 86 3.44 -2.63 21.56
C ARG A 86 2.62 -2.84 20.28
N TYR A 87 1.79 -3.88 20.24
CA TYR A 87 1.11 -4.31 19.02
C TYR A 87 -0.38 -3.96 18.99
N LEU A 88 -1.05 -3.95 20.14
CA LEU A 88 -2.47 -3.58 20.25
C LEU A 88 -2.68 -2.16 20.80
N GLY A 89 -1.64 -1.58 21.43
CA GLY A 89 -1.71 -0.23 21.97
C GLY A 89 -2.52 -0.15 23.26
N VAL A 90 -2.79 -1.26 23.95
CA VAL A 90 -3.60 -1.30 25.17
C VAL A 90 -2.71 -1.63 26.36
N VAL A 91 -2.72 -0.81 27.41
CA VAL A 91 -1.77 -0.92 28.53
C VAL A 91 -2.31 -0.26 29.80
N LEU A 92 -1.73 -0.58 30.97
CA LEU A 92 -1.99 0.15 32.21
C LEU A 92 -1.28 1.51 32.21
N ASN A 93 -1.91 2.52 32.79
CA ASN A 93 -1.32 3.86 32.94
C ASN A 93 -0.05 3.87 33.80
N ASP A 94 -0.02 3.08 34.89
CA ASP A 94 1.09 3.04 35.83
C ASP A 94 1.24 1.63 36.47
N PRO A 95 1.96 0.70 35.81
CA PRO A 95 2.22 -0.64 36.36
C PRO A 95 2.95 -0.62 37.72
N ASN A 96 3.77 0.40 37.99
CA ASN A 96 4.47 0.52 39.27
C ASN A 96 3.49 0.82 40.41
N ARG A 97 2.46 1.63 40.13
CA ARG A 97 1.39 1.91 41.09
C ARG A 97 0.60 0.65 41.45
N TRP A 98 0.35 -0.23 40.47
CA TRP A 98 -0.26 -1.54 40.72
C TRP A 98 0.57 -2.36 41.71
N VAL A 99 1.88 -2.48 41.47
CA VAL A 99 2.80 -3.24 42.34
C VAL A 99 2.90 -2.65 43.75
N ASN A 100 2.94 -1.32 43.87
CA ASN A 100 3.02 -0.66 45.17
C ASN A 100 1.75 -0.87 46.00
N ALA A 101 0.57 -0.79 45.37
CA ALA A 101 -0.70 -1.06 46.05
C ALA A 101 -0.75 -2.51 46.59
N GLU A 102 -0.37 -3.49 45.77
CA GLU A 102 -0.30 -4.90 46.20
C GLU A 102 0.69 -5.12 47.36
N ARG A 103 1.84 -4.43 47.35
CA ARG A 103 2.81 -4.48 48.46
C ARG A 103 2.27 -3.90 49.77
N GLU A 104 1.37 -2.93 49.68
CA GLU A 104 0.68 -2.32 50.82
C GLU A 104 -0.52 -3.15 51.30
N GLY A 105 -0.82 -4.28 50.65
CA GLY A 105 -1.97 -5.14 50.98
C GLY A 105 -3.30 -4.59 50.47
N LEU A 106 -3.25 -3.70 49.47
CA LEU A 106 -4.40 -3.17 48.74
C LEU A 106 -4.60 -3.97 47.45
N THR A 107 -5.81 -3.89 46.86
CA THR A 107 -6.10 -4.48 45.55
C THR A 107 -5.52 -3.58 44.45
N GLY A 108 -4.44 -4.01 43.79
CA GLY A 108 -3.75 -3.19 42.79
C GLY A 108 -4.62 -2.79 41.60
N ASP A 109 -5.57 -3.66 41.22
CA ASP A 109 -6.49 -3.46 40.10
C ASP A 109 -7.36 -2.17 40.28
N ASP A 110 -7.62 -1.75 41.53
CA ASP A 110 -8.41 -0.55 41.87
C ASP A 110 -7.64 0.78 41.66
N TYR A 111 -6.30 0.72 41.51
CA TYR A 111 -5.43 1.90 41.52
C TYR A 111 -4.81 2.25 40.16
N VAL A 112 -5.05 1.42 39.15
CA VAL A 112 -4.57 1.61 37.79
C VAL A 112 -5.73 1.62 36.81
N ALA A 113 -5.55 2.35 35.71
CA ALA A 113 -6.54 2.46 34.66
C ALA A 113 -5.99 1.89 33.36
N VAL A 114 -6.88 1.32 32.54
CA VAL A 114 -6.55 0.87 31.19
C VAL A 114 -6.48 2.08 30.28
N THR A 115 -5.40 2.21 29.53
CA THR A 115 -5.18 3.29 28.57
C THR A 115 -4.91 2.71 27.19
N THR A 116 -5.19 3.51 26.16
CA THR A 116 -4.99 3.13 24.77
C THR A 116 -4.17 4.15 24.03
N THR A 117 -3.29 3.68 23.16
CA THR A 117 -2.58 4.48 22.16
C THR A 117 -2.77 3.84 20.80
N GLU A 118 -2.74 4.66 19.76
CA GLU A 118 -2.58 4.13 18.41
C GLU A 118 -1.11 3.76 18.19
N THR A 119 -0.86 2.57 17.65
CA THR A 119 0.48 2.09 17.29
C THR A 119 0.57 1.92 15.78
N GLU A 120 1.79 1.93 15.25
CA GLU A 120 2.02 1.67 13.82
C GLU A 120 1.43 0.31 13.40
N LEU A 121 1.55 -0.72 14.26
CA LEU A 121 0.98 -2.02 13.96
C LEU A 121 -0.56 -2.01 14.05
N SER A 122 -1.18 -1.32 15.02
CA SER A 122 -2.64 -1.28 15.09
C SER A 122 -3.24 -0.60 13.85
N SER A 123 -2.62 0.47 13.37
CA SER A 123 -3.02 1.16 12.14
C SER A 123 -2.78 0.29 10.89
N PHE A 124 -1.67 -0.44 10.85
CA PHE A 124 -1.40 -1.42 9.79
C PHE A 124 -2.45 -2.55 9.77
N VAL A 125 -2.77 -3.13 10.91
CA VAL A 125 -3.77 -4.21 11.04
C VAL A 125 -5.15 -3.73 10.58
N GLN A 126 -5.56 -2.51 10.95
CA GLN A 126 -6.80 -1.90 10.45
C GLN A 126 -6.80 -1.77 8.94
N THR A 127 -5.71 -1.25 8.37
CA THR A 127 -5.55 -1.13 6.91
C THR A 127 -5.68 -2.49 6.23
N VAL A 128 -5.03 -3.53 6.77
CA VAL A 128 -5.12 -4.90 6.23
C VAL A 128 -6.54 -5.43 6.30
N ASP A 129 -7.21 -5.34 7.45
CA ASP A 129 -8.60 -5.81 7.60
C ASP A 129 -9.56 -5.09 6.65
N GLU A 130 -9.43 -3.77 6.52
CA GLU A 130 -10.24 -2.95 5.63
C GLU A 130 -10.07 -3.35 4.16
N GLN A 131 -8.82 -3.46 3.69
CA GLN A 131 -8.57 -3.82 2.28
C GLN A 131 -9.03 -5.25 1.99
N LEU A 132 -8.67 -6.23 2.85
CA LEU A 132 -8.99 -7.63 2.60
C LEU A 132 -10.50 -7.92 2.73
N THR A 133 -11.18 -7.30 3.70
CA THR A 133 -12.64 -7.46 3.83
C THR A 133 -13.37 -6.88 2.61
N ALA A 134 -12.93 -5.72 2.13
CA ALA A 134 -13.54 -5.12 0.95
C ALA A 134 -13.26 -5.94 -0.34
N ILE A 135 -12.06 -6.52 -0.47
CA ILE A 135 -11.75 -7.46 -1.57
C ILE A 135 -12.69 -8.67 -1.52
N LEU A 136 -12.87 -9.30 -0.35
CA LEU A 136 -13.80 -10.42 -0.20
C LEU A 136 -15.22 -10.02 -0.65
N GLN A 137 -15.72 -8.88 -0.17
CA GLN A 137 -17.06 -8.40 -0.52
C GLN A 137 -17.22 -8.14 -2.03
N GLN A 138 -16.20 -7.55 -2.68
CA GLN A 138 -16.23 -7.28 -4.12
C GLN A 138 -16.16 -8.54 -4.98
N LEU A 139 -15.62 -9.62 -4.43
CA LEU A 139 -15.60 -10.95 -5.05
C LEU A 139 -16.83 -11.79 -4.64
N ASP A 140 -17.87 -11.16 -4.09
CA ASP A 140 -19.10 -11.81 -3.59
C ASP A 140 -18.86 -12.86 -2.50
N GLU A 141 -17.75 -12.72 -1.76
CA GLU A 141 -17.37 -13.60 -0.65
C GLU A 141 -17.76 -13.03 0.70
N ALA A 142 -18.15 -13.90 1.63
CA ALA A 142 -18.49 -13.49 2.98
C ALA A 142 -17.26 -12.92 3.71
N PRO A 143 -17.41 -11.92 4.59
CA PRO A 143 -16.31 -11.44 5.44
C PRO A 143 -15.83 -12.53 6.41
N PRO A 144 -14.61 -12.41 6.97
CA PRO A 144 -14.11 -13.37 7.94
C PRO A 144 -14.94 -13.34 9.25
N VAL A 145 -15.33 -14.52 9.74
CA VAL A 145 -16.01 -14.70 11.03
C VAL A 145 -14.98 -15.16 12.05
N VAL A 146 -14.77 -14.40 13.13
CA VAL A 146 -13.64 -14.62 14.06
C VAL A 146 -14.01 -14.70 15.53
N ASP A 147 -15.29 -14.63 15.91
CA ASP A 147 -15.72 -14.61 17.32
C ASP A 147 -15.09 -15.75 18.13
N ASN A 148 -15.17 -16.99 17.64
CA ASN A 148 -14.57 -18.16 18.31
C ASN A 148 -13.04 -18.03 18.49
N ARG A 149 -12.35 -17.31 17.61
CA ARG A 149 -10.89 -17.10 17.71
C ARG A 149 -10.54 -16.05 18.75
N VAL A 150 -11.33 -14.98 18.86
CA VAL A 150 -11.16 -14.00 19.94
C VAL A 150 -11.35 -14.66 21.28
N GLU A 151 -12.39 -15.47 21.43
CA GLU A 151 -12.63 -16.24 22.67
C GLU A 151 -11.47 -17.22 22.96
N THR A 152 -10.93 -17.90 21.93
CA THR A 152 -9.74 -18.75 22.08
C THR A 152 -8.53 -17.96 22.60
N VAL A 153 -8.30 -16.75 22.08
CA VAL A 153 -7.17 -15.91 22.53
C VAL A 153 -7.41 -15.38 23.95
N LEU A 154 -8.64 -15.06 24.33
CA LEU A 154 -8.96 -14.70 25.71
C LEU A 154 -8.74 -15.86 26.69
N ASP A 155 -9.07 -17.09 26.28
CA ASP A 155 -8.86 -18.30 27.09
C ASP A 155 -7.37 -18.70 27.15
N GLU A 156 -6.61 -18.45 26.08
CA GLU A 156 -5.17 -18.71 25.96
C GLU A 156 -4.39 -17.45 25.50
N PRO A 157 -4.16 -16.46 26.40
CA PRO A 157 -3.61 -15.14 26.03
C PRO A 157 -2.28 -15.14 25.28
N GLU A 158 -1.40 -16.10 25.57
CA GLU A 158 -0.10 -16.24 24.90
C GLU A 158 -0.23 -16.55 23.40
N SER A 159 -1.37 -17.11 22.97
CA SER A 159 -1.65 -17.40 21.55
C SER A 159 -1.77 -16.13 20.69
N VAL A 160 -1.87 -14.94 21.29
CA VAL A 160 -1.86 -13.66 20.56
C VAL A 160 -0.60 -13.51 19.70
N ALA A 161 0.54 -14.03 20.17
CA ALA A 161 1.79 -14.02 19.41
C ALA A 161 1.67 -14.82 18.10
N ASP A 162 0.99 -15.98 18.14
CA ASP A 162 0.75 -16.80 16.95
C ASP A 162 -0.20 -16.12 15.96
N VAL A 163 -1.21 -15.39 16.47
CA VAL A 163 -2.12 -14.61 15.62
C VAL A 163 -1.36 -13.49 14.89
N ILE A 164 -0.48 -12.78 15.60
CA ILE A 164 0.37 -11.74 15.00
C ILE A 164 1.34 -12.36 13.98
N GLN A 165 2.03 -13.45 14.33
CA GLN A 165 2.95 -14.14 13.42
C GLN A 165 2.25 -14.58 12.13
N ARG A 166 1.04 -15.16 12.24
CA ARG A 166 0.23 -15.57 11.10
C ARG A 166 -0.17 -14.40 10.22
N LEU A 167 -0.59 -13.28 10.81
CA LEU A 167 -0.89 -12.06 10.06
C LEU A 167 0.34 -11.59 9.28
N LEU A 168 1.45 -11.40 9.97
CA LEU A 168 2.69 -10.86 9.39
C LEU A 168 3.25 -11.77 8.28
N SER A 169 3.20 -13.08 8.49
CA SER A 169 3.63 -14.06 7.47
C SER A 169 2.67 -14.08 6.29
N GLY A 170 1.37 -13.98 6.56
CA GLY A 170 0.31 -13.96 5.56
C GLY A 170 0.37 -12.75 4.63
N VAL A 171 0.50 -11.54 5.18
CA VAL A 171 0.59 -10.32 4.36
C VAL A 171 1.81 -10.32 3.44
N LEU A 172 2.92 -10.95 3.85
CA LEU A 172 4.11 -11.12 3.00
C LEU A 172 3.85 -12.06 1.82
N GLN A 173 2.96 -13.06 1.96
CA GLN A 173 2.55 -13.94 0.86
C GLN A 173 1.59 -13.25 -0.12
N LEU A 174 0.97 -12.14 0.28
CA LEU A 174 0.07 -11.35 -0.57
C LEU A 174 0.77 -10.18 -1.28
N THR A 175 2.10 -10.09 -1.24
CA THR A 175 2.85 -9.01 -1.91
C THR A 175 3.04 -9.29 -3.40
N ALA A 176 3.34 -8.25 -4.18
CA ALA A 176 3.66 -8.40 -5.61
C ALA A 176 4.86 -9.32 -5.87
N ASN A 177 5.73 -9.51 -4.88
CA ASN A 177 6.87 -10.41 -4.94
C ASN A 177 6.47 -11.90 -5.00
N THR A 178 5.33 -12.26 -4.42
CA THR A 178 4.96 -13.65 -4.11
C THR A 178 3.59 -14.04 -4.63
N CYS A 179 2.65 -13.11 -4.73
CA CYS A 179 1.28 -13.34 -5.18
C CYS A 179 1.08 -12.91 -6.65
N PRO A 180 0.67 -13.82 -7.55
CA PRO A 180 0.33 -13.52 -8.94
C PRO A 180 -0.74 -12.42 -9.09
N PHE A 181 -1.77 -12.44 -8.25
CA PHE A 181 -2.88 -11.48 -8.31
C PHE A 181 -2.43 -10.08 -7.88
N THR A 182 -1.64 -9.97 -6.82
CA THR A 182 -1.05 -8.70 -6.40
C THR A 182 -0.02 -8.20 -7.40
N PHE A 183 0.78 -9.09 -8.00
CA PHE A 183 1.69 -8.71 -9.08
C PHE A 183 0.92 -8.14 -10.27
N PHE A 184 -0.15 -8.82 -10.72
CA PHE A 184 -1.02 -8.31 -11.77
C PHE A 184 -1.65 -6.96 -11.41
N ALA A 185 -2.13 -6.80 -10.18
CA ALA A 185 -2.64 -5.52 -9.69
C ALA A 185 -1.56 -4.41 -9.69
N HIS A 186 -0.32 -4.75 -9.38
CA HIS A 186 0.80 -3.82 -9.41
C HIS A 186 1.16 -3.40 -10.84
N THR A 187 1.31 -4.37 -11.76
CA THR A 187 1.74 -4.11 -13.13
C THR A 187 0.67 -3.47 -14.02
N THR A 188 -0.60 -3.42 -13.57
CA THR A 188 -1.74 -2.85 -14.31
C THR A 188 -2.09 -1.41 -13.93
N GLN A 189 -1.19 -0.69 -13.25
CA GLN A 189 -1.45 0.68 -12.80
C GLN A 189 -1.77 1.65 -13.96
N ALA A 190 -0.97 1.64 -15.02
CA ALA A 190 -1.16 2.47 -16.21
C ALA A 190 -0.39 1.92 -17.43
N VAL A 191 -0.95 0.92 -18.11
CA VAL A 191 -0.29 0.20 -19.22
C VAL A 191 -1.12 0.25 -20.49
N THR A 192 -0.46 0.26 -21.65
CA THR A 192 -1.15 0.13 -22.94
C THR A 192 -1.80 -1.26 -23.09
N ALA A 193 -2.95 -1.33 -23.76
CA ALA A 193 -3.62 -2.61 -24.07
C ALA A 193 -2.69 -3.55 -24.85
N ARG A 194 -1.89 -2.99 -25.76
CA ARG A 194 -0.88 -3.70 -26.55
C ARG A 194 0.17 -4.36 -25.66
N TYR A 195 0.73 -3.63 -24.69
CA TYR A 195 1.72 -4.20 -23.80
C TYR A 195 1.10 -5.21 -22.83
N LEU A 196 -0.09 -4.92 -22.32
CA LEU A 196 -0.83 -5.81 -21.42
C LEU A 196 -1.14 -7.15 -22.08
N THR A 197 -1.66 -7.17 -23.31
CA THR A 197 -1.91 -8.41 -24.07
C THR A 197 -0.63 -9.13 -24.48
N LYS A 198 0.47 -8.41 -24.69
CA LYS A 198 1.78 -9.02 -24.97
C LYS A 198 2.34 -9.71 -23.72
N ALA A 199 2.26 -9.05 -22.56
CA ALA A 199 2.74 -9.59 -21.29
C ALA A 199 1.85 -10.73 -20.80
N TYR A 200 0.53 -10.59 -20.93
CA TYR A 200 -0.47 -11.58 -20.55
C TYR A 200 -1.29 -12.03 -21.76
N PRO A 201 -0.73 -12.92 -22.63
CA PRO A 201 -1.43 -13.42 -23.81
C PRO A 201 -2.85 -13.96 -23.57
N PRO A 202 -3.16 -14.64 -22.45
CA PRO A 202 -4.51 -15.11 -22.17
C PRO A 202 -5.57 -13.99 -22.11
N LEU A 203 -5.17 -12.74 -21.84
CA LEU A 203 -6.09 -11.60 -21.79
C LEU A 203 -6.45 -11.06 -23.18
N GLN A 204 -5.87 -11.61 -24.25
CA GLN A 204 -6.12 -11.13 -25.61
C GLN A 204 -7.60 -11.27 -25.97
N GLY A 205 -8.26 -10.13 -26.21
CA GLY A 205 -9.70 -10.07 -26.49
C GLY A 205 -10.59 -10.04 -25.24
N GLU A 206 -10.06 -10.45 -24.09
CA GLU A 206 -10.78 -10.51 -22.80
C GLU A 206 -10.47 -9.32 -21.88
N ILE A 207 -9.54 -8.44 -22.25
CA ILE A 207 -9.22 -7.22 -21.47
C ILE A 207 -10.49 -6.50 -21.07
N HIS A 208 -11.50 -6.38 -21.94
CA HIS A 208 -12.70 -5.64 -21.60
C HIS A 208 -13.51 -6.31 -20.46
N ASP A 209 -13.58 -7.63 -20.46
CA ASP A 209 -14.34 -8.43 -19.49
C ASP A 209 -13.60 -8.48 -18.14
N VAL A 210 -12.28 -8.67 -18.18
CA VAL A 210 -11.38 -8.60 -17.01
C VAL A 210 -11.33 -7.18 -16.46
N ALA A 211 -11.38 -6.17 -17.33
CA ALA A 211 -11.39 -4.77 -16.94
C ALA A 211 -12.65 -4.36 -16.21
N GLY A 212 -13.82 -4.77 -16.71
CA GLY A 212 -15.08 -4.43 -16.06
C GLY A 212 -15.27 -5.09 -14.70
N SER A 213 -14.82 -6.34 -14.53
CA SER A 213 -15.06 -7.14 -13.33
C SER A 213 -14.08 -6.88 -12.18
N LEU A 214 -12.84 -6.49 -12.47
CA LEU A 214 -11.78 -6.31 -11.47
C LEU A 214 -11.36 -4.84 -11.29
N GLY A 215 -11.99 -3.93 -12.04
CA GLY A 215 -11.75 -2.50 -11.94
C GLY A 215 -10.55 -2.01 -12.73
N LEU A 216 -10.37 -2.45 -13.98
CA LEU A 216 -9.57 -1.69 -14.95
C LEU A 216 -10.48 -0.78 -15.76
N GLN A 217 -10.01 0.42 -16.04
CA GLN A 217 -10.70 1.40 -16.85
C GLN A 217 -9.75 2.07 -17.83
N LYS A 218 -10.30 2.59 -18.93
CA LYS A 218 -9.54 3.40 -19.88
C LYS A 218 -9.14 4.71 -19.20
N ARG A 219 -7.86 4.90 -18.95
CA ARG A 219 -7.29 6.15 -18.39
C ARG A 219 -6.94 7.15 -19.48
N PHE A 220 -6.50 6.65 -20.64
CA PHE A 220 -6.15 7.47 -21.78
C PHE A 220 -6.45 6.73 -23.07
N VAL A 221 -7.16 7.38 -23.98
CA VAL A 221 -7.35 6.90 -25.35
C VAL A 221 -6.63 7.89 -26.25
N PRO A 222 -5.54 7.49 -26.94
CA PRO A 222 -4.89 8.38 -27.88
C PRO A 222 -5.85 8.71 -29.04
N LYS A 223 -5.60 9.81 -29.74
CA LYS A 223 -6.32 10.18 -30.96
C LYS A 223 -5.39 9.97 -32.14
N LEU A 224 -5.40 8.77 -32.70
CA LEU A 224 -4.58 8.38 -33.83
C LEU A 224 -5.44 8.38 -35.10
N ALA A 225 -4.80 8.16 -36.24
CA ALA A 225 -5.51 8.10 -37.52
C ALA A 225 -6.25 6.75 -37.74
N ASP A 226 -5.95 5.74 -36.92
CA ASP A 226 -6.41 4.36 -37.06
C ASP A 226 -7.04 3.87 -35.76
N ASP A 227 -8.32 3.51 -35.82
CA ASP A 227 -9.11 3.02 -34.68
C ASP A 227 -8.49 1.75 -34.05
N GLU A 228 -7.80 0.91 -34.84
CA GLU A 228 -7.11 -0.28 -34.31
C GLU A 228 -5.90 0.12 -33.46
N GLN A 229 -5.17 1.15 -33.87
CA GLN A 229 -4.07 1.71 -33.08
C GLN A 229 -4.59 2.42 -31.82
N ASP A 230 -5.72 3.13 -31.90
CA ASP A 230 -6.35 3.75 -30.74
C ASP A 230 -6.69 2.70 -29.67
N ALA A 231 -7.26 1.57 -30.10
CA ALA A 231 -7.57 0.45 -29.21
C ALA A 231 -6.29 -0.17 -28.60
N ALA A 232 -5.26 -0.40 -29.43
CA ALA A 232 -4.01 -1.01 -28.99
C ALA A 232 -3.22 -0.13 -28.00
N TYR A 233 -3.22 1.18 -28.20
CA TYR A 233 -2.47 2.13 -27.37
C TYR A 233 -3.32 2.84 -26.31
N THR A 234 -4.59 2.46 -26.18
CA THR A 234 -5.40 2.84 -25.01
C THR A 234 -4.68 2.37 -23.75
N ILE A 235 -4.47 3.30 -22.83
CA ILE A 235 -3.88 3.03 -21.53
C ILE A 235 -5.00 2.63 -20.59
N TRP A 236 -4.90 1.41 -20.08
CA TRP A 236 -5.73 0.90 -19.03
C TRP A 236 -5.05 1.14 -17.70
N GLY A 237 -5.84 1.49 -16.69
CA GLY A 237 -5.38 1.62 -15.34
C GLY A 237 -6.49 1.29 -14.36
N ARG A 238 -6.12 1.08 -13.11
CA ARG A 238 -7.06 0.67 -12.07
C ARG A 238 -8.12 1.75 -11.80
N THR A 239 -9.30 1.33 -11.40
CA THR A 239 -10.35 2.18 -10.83
C THR A 239 -10.12 2.28 -9.33
N GLU A 240 -10.36 3.44 -8.74
CA GLU A 240 -10.23 3.62 -7.29
C GLU A 240 -11.18 2.69 -6.55
N ASP A 241 -10.70 2.13 -5.45
CA ASP A 241 -11.48 1.29 -4.53
C ASP A 241 -11.98 -0.05 -5.09
N ASP A 242 -11.62 -0.46 -6.31
CA ASP A 242 -11.85 -1.81 -6.84
C ASP A 242 -10.78 -2.81 -6.40
N VAL A 243 -10.99 -4.10 -6.70
CA VAL A 243 -10.14 -5.22 -6.24
C VAL A 243 -8.66 -4.99 -6.51
N LEU A 244 -8.29 -4.58 -7.73
CA LEU A 244 -6.89 -4.35 -8.09
C LEU A 244 -6.29 -3.14 -7.35
N ASP A 245 -7.06 -2.08 -7.14
CA ASP A 245 -6.58 -0.92 -6.40
C ASP A 245 -6.37 -1.26 -4.92
N ARG A 246 -7.28 -2.04 -4.32
CA ARG A 246 -7.15 -2.53 -2.94
C ARG A 246 -5.95 -3.45 -2.75
N LEU A 247 -5.69 -4.36 -3.67
CA LEU A 247 -4.49 -5.20 -3.65
C LEU A 247 -3.22 -4.35 -3.76
N SER A 248 -3.23 -3.32 -4.60
CA SER A 248 -2.08 -2.40 -4.69
C SER A 248 -1.89 -1.59 -3.41
N ARG A 249 -2.97 -1.10 -2.77
CA ARG A 249 -2.90 -0.37 -1.50
C ARG A 249 -2.40 -1.27 -0.37
N LEU A 250 -2.87 -2.53 -0.33
CA LEU A 250 -2.36 -3.53 0.60
C LEU A 250 -0.85 -3.74 0.40
N ASN A 251 -0.41 -3.96 -0.84
CA ASN A 251 1.01 -4.13 -1.15
C ASN A 251 1.83 -2.92 -0.70
N GLN A 252 1.34 -1.70 -0.96
CA GLN A 252 2.00 -0.46 -0.53
C GLN A 252 2.07 -0.35 0.99
N ALA A 253 1.00 -0.70 1.71
CA ALA A 253 0.98 -0.73 3.17
C ALA A 253 2.03 -1.71 3.70
N VAL A 254 2.11 -2.92 3.14
CA VAL A 254 3.14 -3.92 3.51
C VAL A 254 4.54 -3.38 3.23
N TRP A 255 4.79 -2.81 2.06
CA TRP A 255 6.08 -2.21 1.73
C TRP A 255 6.46 -1.11 2.70
N THR A 256 5.57 -0.16 2.98
CA THR A 256 5.84 0.93 3.93
C THR A 256 6.15 0.40 5.33
N THR A 257 5.34 -0.52 5.86
CA THR A 257 5.52 -1.12 7.19
C THR A 257 6.80 -1.94 7.30
N PHE A 258 7.18 -2.70 6.27
CA PHE A 258 8.38 -3.54 6.30
C PHE A 258 9.67 -2.82 5.86
N SER A 259 9.57 -1.64 5.25
CA SER A 259 10.73 -0.80 4.89
C SER A 259 11.10 0.21 5.98
N ASP A 260 10.18 0.60 6.86
CA ASP A 260 10.45 1.55 7.93
C ASP A 260 11.30 0.94 9.06
N GLU A 261 12.43 1.58 9.41
CA GLU A 261 13.38 1.03 10.40
C GLU A 261 12.79 0.95 11.82
N THR A 262 11.92 1.89 12.19
CA THR A 262 11.25 1.91 13.50
C THR A 262 10.26 0.75 13.60
N THR A 263 9.43 0.58 12.57
CA THR A 263 8.49 -0.54 12.50
C THR A 263 9.22 -1.87 12.41
N ARG A 264 10.31 -1.98 11.64
CA ARG A 264 11.14 -3.19 11.54
C ARG A 264 11.70 -3.63 12.90
N SER A 265 12.15 -2.71 13.74
CA SER A 265 12.56 -3.03 15.11
C SER A 265 11.40 -3.66 15.90
N THR A 266 10.18 -3.14 15.72
CA THR A 266 8.95 -3.70 16.28
C THR A 266 8.61 -5.07 15.73
N LEU A 267 8.91 -5.40 14.48
CA LEU A 267 8.64 -6.72 13.92
C LEU A 267 9.70 -7.78 14.27
N SER A 268 10.87 -7.38 14.78
CA SER A 268 12.00 -8.27 15.03
C SER A 268 11.72 -9.50 15.91
N PRO A 269 10.81 -9.48 16.90
CA PRO A 269 10.49 -10.69 17.67
C PRO A 269 9.87 -11.82 16.83
N PHE A 270 9.28 -11.49 15.67
CA PHE A 270 8.59 -12.43 14.78
C PHE A 270 9.45 -12.91 13.60
N PHE A 271 10.65 -12.36 13.44
CA PHE A 271 11.52 -12.67 12.31
C PHE A 271 12.98 -12.75 12.72
N ALA A 272 13.66 -13.85 12.35
CA ALA A 272 15.12 -13.95 12.49
C ALA A 272 15.84 -12.84 11.71
N LYS A 273 15.29 -12.45 10.56
CA LYS A 273 15.65 -11.25 9.79
C LYS A 273 14.38 -10.69 9.18
N VAL A 274 14.00 -9.47 9.55
CA VAL A 274 12.79 -8.83 9.02
C VAL A 274 12.97 -8.62 7.50
N PRO A 275 12.09 -9.19 6.66
CA PRO A 275 12.20 -9.07 5.20
C PRO A 275 11.98 -7.63 4.75
N ASN A 276 12.48 -7.28 3.57
CA ASN A 276 12.21 -6.00 2.92
C ASN A 276 11.65 -6.27 1.52
N PRO A 277 10.34 -6.58 1.41
CA PRO A 277 9.74 -6.96 0.13
C PRO A 277 9.87 -5.87 -0.93
N GLN A 278 9.87 -4.59 -0.54
CA GLN A 278 10.05 -3.48 -1.49
C GLN A 278 11.44 -3.51 -2.11
N GLU A 279 12.50 -3.57 -1.30
CA GLU A 279 13.87 -3.62 -1.79
C GLU A 279 14.13 -4.89 -2.62
N ASP A 280 13.58 -6.03 -2.18
CA ASP A 280 13.69 -7.28 -2.93
C ASP A 280 12.95 -7.21 -4.28
N PHE A 281 11.81 -6.50 -4.34
CA PHE A 281 11.08 -6.27 -5.60
C PHE A 281 11.87 -5.36 -6.54
N THR A 282 12.34 -4.21 -6.05
CA THR A 282 13.14 -3.27 -6.83
C THR A 282 14.37 -3.95 -7.44
N ARG A 283 15.08 -4.77 -6.67
CA ARG A 283 16.24 -5.52 -7.15
C ARG A 283 15.87 -6.51 -8.27
N GLN A 284 14.70 -7.15 -8.20
CA GLN A 284 14.22 -8.05 -9.25
C GLN A 284 13.89 -7.29 -10.54
N VAL A 285 13.21 -6.15 -10.41
CA VAL A 285 12.87 -5.28 -11.54
C VAL A 285 14.13 -4.76 -12.25
N GLU A 286 15.12 -4.26 -11.49
CA GLU A 286 16.40 -3.80 -12.05
C GLU A 286 17.13 -4.92 -12.80
N ALA A 287 17.14 -6.13 -12.24
CA ALA A 287 17.77 -7.28 -12.88
C ALA A 287 17.06 -7.68 -14.18
N GLU A 288 15.72 -7.63 -14.20
CA GLU A 288 14.92 -7.95 -15.39
C GLU A 288 15.10 -6.91 -16.50
N LEU A 289 15.02 -5.62 -16.16
CA LEU A 289 15.28 -4.54 -17.11
C LEU A 289 16.71 -4.61 -17.68
N THR A 290 17.69 -4.94 -16.84
CA THR A 290 19.08 -5.15 -17.28
C THR A 290 19.20 -6.35 -18.23
N ALA A 291 18.52 -7.45 -17.95
CA ALA A 291 18.54 -8.65 -18.80
C ALA A 291 17.95 -8.38 -20.19
N GLU A 292 16.94 -7.51 -20.28
CA GLU A 292 16.32 -7.06 -21.52
C GLU A 292 17.13 -5.95 -22.25
N ASN A 293 18.28 -5.53 -21.70
CA ASN A 293 19.04 -4.35 -22.15
C ASN A 293 18.17 -3.09 -22.26
N TRP A 294 17.21 -2.95 -21.36
CA TRP A 294 16.29 -1.83 -21.35
C TRP A 294 16.90 -0.62 -20.63
N THR A 295 16.74 0.56 -21.23
CA THR A 295 17.05 1.84 -20.61
C THR A 295 15.94 2.83 -20.96
N TYR A 296 15.71 3.82 -20.08
CA TYR A 296 14.78 4.90 -20.39
C TYR A 296 15.20 5.65 -21.68
N PRO A 297 14.27 6.05 -22.56
CA PRO A 297 14.60 6.74 -23.80
C PRO A 297 15.40 8.03 -23.57
N ASP A 298 16.56 8.17 -24.21
CA ASP A 298 17.50 9.28 -24.01
C ASP A 298 17.15 10.55 -24.82
N TYR A 299 16.26 10.43 -25.80
CA TYR A 299 15.81 11.53 -26.64
C TYR A 299 14.68 12.36 -26.02
N LEU A 300 14.14 11.95 -24.87
CA LEU A 300 13.21 12.73 -24.06
C LEU A 300 13.70 12.79 -22.60
N PRO A 301 13.60 13.94 -21.92
CA PRO A 301 13.99 14.02 -20.51
C PRO A 301 13.05 13.20 -19.62
N GLU A 302 13.54 12.71 -18.49
CA GLU A 302 12.66 12.12 -17.48
C GLU A 302 11.76 13.22 -16.87
N CYS A 303 10.48 12.93 -16.67
CA CYS A 303 9.61 13.89 -15.99
C CYS A 303 9.89 13.90 -14.48
N ALA A 304 9.67 15.05 -13.87
CA ALA A 304 9.78 15.23 -12.44
C ALA A 304 8.70 14.46 -11.67
N HIS A 305 9.10 13.76 -10.60
CA HIS A 305 8.18 13.17 -9.64
C HIS A 305 7.20 14.23 -9.09
N PRO A 306 5.89 13.94 -8.96
CA PRO A 306 4.87 14.88 -8.47
C PRO A 306 5.24 15.58 -7.16
N ASP A 307 5.83 14.90 -6.19
CA ASP A 307 6.24 15.51 -4.91
C ASP A 307 7.38 16.54 -5.05
N ARG A 308 8.12 16.49 -6.17
CA ARG A 308 9.12 17.50 -6.53
C ARG A 308 8.51 18.64 -7.35
N VAL A 309 7.25 18.51 -7.78
CA VAL A 309 6.51 19.56 -8.47
C VAL A 309 5.94 20.53 -7.43
N PRO A 310 6.39 21.79 -7.41
CA PRO A 310 5.92 22.78 -6.45
C PRO A 310 4.40 22.99 -6.57
N THR A 311 3.69 22.97 -5.44
CA THR A 311 2.28 23.36 -5.36
C THR A 311 2.14 24.78 -4.82
N ARG A 312 1.05 25.48 -5.19
CA ARG A 312 0.79 26.88 -4.81
C ARG A 312 0.84 27.15 -3.30
N SER A 313 0.76 26.11 -2.46
CA SER A 313 0.76 26.18 -1.00
C SER A 313 2.14 26.05 -0.35
N ALA A 314 3.24 26.04 -1.10
CA ALA A 314 4.59 26.10 -0.53
C ALA A 314 4.87 27.49 0.08
N SER A 315 4.25 27.78 1.23
CA SER A 315 4.55 28.92 2.08
C SER A 315 5.88 28.70 2.80
N SER A 316 6.98 28.70 2.06
CA SER A 316 8.30 28.76 2.67
C SER A 316 9.27 29.42 1.71
N THR A 317 9.46 30.71 1.93
CA THR A 317 10.60 31.48 1.43
C THR A 317 11.97 30.92 1.86
N ASN A 318 12.03 29.82 2.61
CA ASN A 318 13.25 29.23 3.15
C ASN A 318 13.61 27.84 2.57
N ASP A 319 12.81 27.26 1.67
CA ASP A 319 13.21 26.02 1.02
C ASP A 319 14.21 26.34 -0.11
N SER A 320 15.49 26.16 0.20
CA SER A 320 16.62 26.46 -0.69
C SER A 320 16.58 25.67 -2.00
N ARG A 321 15.74 24.63 -2.10
CA ARG A 321 15.53 23.84 -3.31
C ARG A 321 14.88 24.63 -4.46
N TYR A 322 14.20 25.75 -4.19
CA TYR A 322 13.37 26.45 -5.20
C TYR A 322 13.89 27.83 -5.64
N ARG A 323 15.12 28.21 -5.26
CA ARG A 323 15.67 29.56 -5.50
C ARG A 323 16.48 29.75 -6.80
N GLN A 324 16.47 28.80 -7.73
CA GLN A 324 17.21 28.91 -8.99
C GLN A 324 16.37 28.42 -10.16
N ASP A 325 16.67 28.86 -11.38
CA ASP A 325 16.08 28.39 -12.63
C ASP A 325 16.03 26.85 -12.63
N ILE A 326 14.87 26.32 -12.30
CA ILE A 326 14.63 24.89 -12.32
C ILE A 326 14.17 24.60 -13.75
N ASP A 327 14.81 23.70 -14.47
CA ASP A 327 14.24 23.16 -15.72
C ASP A 327 13.69 21.76 -15.40
N LEU A 328 12.58 21.71 -14.68
CA LEU A 328 11.87 20.45 -14.40
C LEU A 328 10.80 20.23 -15.46
N THR A 329 10.99 19.19 -16.28
CA THR A 329 9.95 18.68 -17.16
C THR A 329 8.81 18.12 -16.31
N LYS A 330 7.67 18.80 -16.35
CA LYS A 330 6.46 18.36 -15.65
C LYS A 330 5.74 17.29 -16.47
N ALA A 331 5.57 17.50 -17.77
CA ALA A 331 4.85 16.56 -18.64
C ALA A 331 5.13 16.86 -20.13
N PHE A 332 4.86 15.88 -20.97
CA PHE A 332 4.84 16.01 -22.42
C PHE A 332 3.45 16.41 -22.93
N ILE A 333 3.44 17.29 -23.92
CA ILE A 333 2.24 17.74 -24.62
C ILE A 333 2.06 16.85 -25.85
N VAL A 334 0.88 16.26 -25.97
CA VAL A 334 0.52 15.33 -27.06
C VAL A 334 -0.50 15.98 -27.98
N GLU A 335 -0.18 16.05 -29.26
CA GLU A 335 -1.01 16.59 -30.35
C GLU A 335 -1.06 15.54 -31.48
N ASP A 336 -2.27 15.05 -31.81
CA ASP A 336 -2.54 14.11 -32.91
C ASP A 336 -1.56 12.92 -32.96
N GLY A 337 -1.35 12.24 -31.82
CA GLY A 337 -0.47 11.08 -31.70
C GLY A 337 1.03 11.40 -31.67
N THR A 338 1.39 12.68 -31.51
CA THR A 338 2.78 13.15 -31.52
C THR A 338 3.06 13.96 -30.26
N ILE A 339 4.20 13.71 -29.63
CA ILE A 339 4.76 14.56 -28.58
C ILE A 339 5.45 15.74 -29.24
N THR A 340 4.86 16.92 -29.13
CA THR A 340 5.32 18.14 -29.82
C THR A 340 6.11 19.07 -28.91
N ALA A 341 5.86 19.00 -27.61
CA ALA A 341 6.47 19.89 -26.63
C ALA A 341 6.51 19.26 -25.23
N GLN A 342 7.18 19.96 -24.32
CA GLN A 342 7.12 19.71 -22.89
C GLN A 342 6.65 20.94 -22.13
N GLU A 343 5.94 20.69 -21.02
CA GLU A 343 5.64 21.69 -20.00
C GLU A 343 6.78 21.70 -18.97
N VAL A 344 7.53 22.79 -18.90
CA VAL A 344 8.65 22.98 -17.97
C VAL A 344 8.25 23.98 -16.89
N ILE A 345 8.58 23.68 -15.65
CA ILE A 345 8.43 24.63 -14.54
C ILE A 345 9.73 25.40 -14.43
N THR A 346 9.75 26.64 -14.92
CA THR A 346 10.99 27.45 -15.00
C THR A 346 11.24 28.32 -13.77
N ALA A 347 10.19 28.62 -12.98
CA ALA A 347 10.32 29.44 -11.79
C ALA A 347 9.19 29.19 -10.78
N VAL A 348 9.51 29.37 -9.50
CA VAL A 348 8.57 29.31 -8.37
C VAL A 348 8.68 30.60 -7.58
N ASN A 349 7.59 31.38 -7.54
CA ASN A 349 7.50 32.60 -6.76
C ASN A 349 6.50 32.43 -5.61
N THR A 350 6.52 33.35 -4.64
CA THR A 350 5.69 33.31 -3.42
C THR A 350 4.18 33.20 -3.67
N SER A 351 3.69 33.52 -4.86
CA SER A 351 2.27 33.50 -5.22
C SER A 351 1.95 32.70 -6.49
N SER A 352 2.94 32.16 -7.18
CA SER A 352 2.73 31.52 -8.49
C SER A 352 3.85 30.57 -8.90
N VAL A 353 3.49 29.47 -9.55
CA VAL A 353 4.41 28.62 -10.32
C VAL A 353 4.33 29.06 -11.78
N VAL A 354 5.48 29.27 -12.41
CA VAL A 354 5.58 29.67 -13.83
C VAL A 354 5.80 28.42 -14.66
N HIS A 355 4.84 28.16 -15.55
CA HIS A 355 4.88 27.05 -16.49
C HIS A 355 5.20 27.60 -17.88
N ARG A 356 6.13 26.96 -18.59
CA ARG A 356 6.52 27.30 -19.96
C ARG A 356 6.36 26.08 -20.86
N ARG A 357 5.71 26.27 -22.01
CA ARG A 357 5.76 25.30 -23.12
C ARG A 357 7.09 25.45 -23.84
N GLN A 358 7.82 24.35 -23.98
CA GLN A 358 9.04 24.27 -24.77
C GLN A 358 8.82 23.25 -25.89
N GLU A 359 8.77 23.73 -27.13
CA GLU A 359 8.65 22.87 -28.31
C GLU A 359 9.91 22.02 -28.47
N PHE A 360 9.75 20.81 -28.98
CA PHE A 360 10.87 20.01 -29.45
C PHE A 360 11.22 20.41 -30.89
N ASP A 361 12.52 20.42 -31.21
CA ASP A 361 13.00 20.69 -32.57
C ASP A 361 12.48 19.63 -33.56
N GLU A 362 12.38 18.38 -33.10
CA GLU A 362 11.78 17.27 -33.83
C GLU A 362 10.66 16.64 -33.00
N PRO A 363 9.41 16.63 -33.50
CA PRO A 363 8.31 15.97 -32.82
C PRO A 363 8.55 14.45 -32.71
N VAL A 364 8.16 13.88 -31.58
CA VAL A 364 8.37 12.45 -31.26
C VAL A 364 7.05 11.69 -31.41
N SER A 365 7.07 10.51 -32.05
CA SER A 365 5.89 9.64 -32.10
C SER A 365 5.50 9.18 -30.70
N LEU A 366 4.25 9.41 -30.29
CA LEU A 366 3.72 8.92 -29.02
C LEU A 366 3.80 7.38 -28.97
N LEU A 367 3.51 6.71 -30.09
CA LEU A 367 3.50 5.26 -30.16
C LEU A 367 4.89 4.67 -29.89
N ARG A 368 5.91 5.25 -30.52
CA ARG A 368 7.31 4.89 -30.29
C ARG A 368 7.67 5.09 -28.82
N TYR A 369 7.34 6.26 -28.27
CA TYR A 369 7.63 6.56 -26.88
C TYR A 369 6.97 5.57 -25.93
N LEU A 370 5.67 5.29 -26.10
CA LEU A 370 4.94 4.31 -25.29
C LEU A 370 5.57 2.91 -25.43
N ASP A 371 5.85 2.41 -26.63
CA ASP A 371 6.48 1.09 -26.80
C ASP A 371 7.82 0.97 -26.07
N GLU A 372 8.60 2.05 -26.03
CA GLU A 372 9.90 2.07 -25.37
C GLU A 372 9.82 2.25 -23.84
N VAL A 373 8.87 3.02 -23.30
CA VAL A 373 8.75 3.21 -21.83
C VAL A 373 7.95 2.11 -21.13
N MET A 374 7.06 1.41 -21.84
CA MET A 374 6.13 0.46 -21.22
C MET A 374 6.79 -0.69 -20.45
N PRO A 375 7.97 -1.23 -20.81
CA PRO A 375 8.64 -2.21 -19.96
C PRO A 375 8.94 -1.69 -18.55
N GLY A 376 9.50 -0.48 -18.43
CA GLY A 376 9.79 0.15 -17.15
C GLY A 376 8.51 0.54 -16.38
N VAL A 377 7.47 1.00 -17.10
CA VAL A 377 6.18 1.34 -16.49
C VAL A 377 5.46 0.09 -15.98
N PHE A 378 5.43 -0.98 -16.78
CA PHE A 378 4.78 -2.24 -16.45
C PHE A 378 5.40 -2.91 -15.23
N LEU A 379 6.73 -2.90 -15.11
CA LEU A 379 7.43 -3.47 -13.95
C LEU A 379 7.41 -2.55 -12.71
N GLY A 380 6.81 -1.36 -12.80
CA GLY A 380 6.71 -0.42 -11.68
C GLY A 380 7.99 0.35 -11.36
N ALA A 381 9.01 0.32 -12.22
CA ALA A 381 10.19 1.19 -12.09
C ALA A 381 9.85 2.65 -12.42
N TYR A 382 8.87 2.86 -13.30
CA TYR A 382 8.38 4.17 -13.69
C TYR A 382 6.86 4.23 -13.54
N THR A 383 6.33 5.40 -13.23
CA THR A 383 4.89 5.66 -13.20
C THR A 383 4.47 6.47 -14.42
N PHE A 384 3.41 6.03 -15.08
CA PHE A 384 2.74 6.79 -16.14
C PHE A 384 1.50 7.50 -15.61
N GLU A 385 1.32 8.76 -15.96
CA GLU A 385 0.09 9.51 -15.67
C GLU A 385 -0.35 10.40 -16.83
N THR A 386 -1.66 10.64 -16.90
CA THR A 386 -2.22 11.74 -17.67
C THR A 386 -2.37 12.97 -16.79
N VAL A 387 -1.92 14.13 -17.28
CA VAL A 387 -2.06 15.39 -16.56
C VAL A 387 -2.80 16.43 -17.41
N GLY A 388 -3.61 17.25 -16.76
CA GLY A 388 -4.17 18.45 -17.38
C GLY A 388 -3.10 19.54 -17.50
N HIS A 389 -3.06 20.21 -18.65
CA HIS A 389 -2.16 21.34 -18.86
C HIS A 389 -2.70 22.63 -18.23
N GLN A 390 -1.83 23.38 -17.57
CA GLN A 390 -2.16 24.71 -17.02
C GLN A 390 -1.68 25.87 -17.91
N ALA A 391 -0.92 25.58 -18.96
CA ALA A 391 -0.52 26.57 -19.95
C ALA A 391 -1.74 27.05 -20.76
N ARG A 392 -1.78 28.36 -21.08
CA ARG A 392 -2.86 28.93 -21.91
C ARG A 392 -2.73 28.38 -23.34
N ASN A 393 -3.86 27.95 -23.92
CA ASN A 393 -3.98 27.48 -25.31
C ASN A 393 -3.31 26.15 -25.67
N THR A 394 -3.00 25.28 -24.71
CA THR A 394 -2.54 23.90 -24.96
C THR A 394 -3.72 22.92 -25.09
N PRO A 395 -3.55 21.79 -25.81
CA PRO A 395 -4.49 20.66 -25.76
C PRO A 395 -4.80 20.27 -24.31
N THR A 396 -5.92 19.59 -24.08
CA THR A 396 -6.42 19.31 -22.72
C THR A 396 -5.64 18.25 -21.95
N THR A 397 -4.76 17.47 -22.61
CA THR A 397 -4.17 16.26 -22.02
C THR A 397 -2.69 16.15 -22.35
N GLY A 398 -1.88 16.07 -21.29
CA GLY A 398 -0.46 15.72 -21.34
C GLY A 398 -0.20 14.35 -20.75
N VAL A 399 0.98 13.82 -21.03
CA VAL A 399 1.45 12.54 -20.49
C VAL A 399 2.73 12.76 -19.70
N ARG A 400 2.90 12.01 -18.62
CA ARG A 400 4.04 12.12 -17.73
C ARG A 400 4.55 10.73 -17.39
N VAL A 401 5.86 10.53 -17.52
CA VAL A 401 6.53 9.31 -17.03
C VAL A 401 7.72 9.70 -16.15
N TYR A 402 7.73 9.19 -14.94
CA TYR A 402 8.73 9.52 -13.93
C TYR A 402 9.13 8.28 -13.13
N HIS A 403 10.34 8.26 -12.57
CA HIS A 403 10.80 7.17 -11.72
C HIS A 403 9.90 7.04 -10.50
N ALA A 404 9.41 5.82 -10.23
CA ALA A 404 8.51 5.52 -9.12
C ALA A 404 9.16 5.70 -7.74
#